data_AF-A0A816G655-F1
#
_entry.id   AF-A0A816G655-F1
#
_cell.length_a   1.000
_cell.length_b   1.000
_cell.length_c   1.000
_cell.angle_alpha   90.00
_cell.angle_beta   90.00
_cell.angle_gamma   90.00
#
_symmetry.space_group_name_H-M   'P 1'
#
loop_
_entity.id
_entity.type
_entity.pdbx_description
1 polymer ?
#
loop_
_entity_poly.entity_id
_entity_poly.type
_entity_poly.pdbx_seq_one_letter_code
_entity_poly.pdbx_strand_id
1 'polypeptide(L)'
;MHLATKIRNRLLSKVASLKLGSYSIDIQHLFDLIHLKNKLDHNLIRSDINPKNRQHFASCVKISSDMLRLIISPLIEKSTPTEERLYQMWTVLFTSRLWRAWIKHMKLSNENTSDNSLSSKQSKRNSFIRIQTYWYIGANTHTSLYIILLIINNKLPIDAINTYAFKPQACENIFRTARSLSGAYLSSINFSVKSFLKRSEEVSIVNLIKDRGIHVGAYQFQVL
;
A
#
# COMPACT_ATOMS: atom_id res chain seq x y z
N MET A 1 -1.36 -2.62 -0.38
CA MET A 1 -0.09 -2.87 0.36
C MET A 1 1.12 -2.15 -0.24
N HIS A 2 1.49 -2.40 -1.50
CA HIS A 2 2.72 -1.83 -2.09
C HIS A 2 2.79 -0.30 -2.17
N LEU A 3 1.64 0.38 -2.31
CA LEU A 3 1.59 1.84 -2.27
C LEU A 3 2.06 2.38 -0.91
N ALA A 4 1.52 1.81 0.17
CA ALA A 4 1.87 2.18 1.54
C ALA A 4 3.37 1.98 1.82
N THR A 5 3.92 0.84 1.43
CA THR A 5 5.35 0.56 1.62
C THR A 5 6.22 1.49 0.77
N LYS A 6 5.80 1.86 -0.45
CA LYS A 6 6.51 2.88 -1.26
C LYS A 6 6.52 4.24 -0.58
N ILE A 7 5.40 4.69 0.00
CA ILE A 7 5.32 5.97 0.70
C ILE A 7 6.17 5.94 1.98
N ARG A 8 6.05 4.89 2.81
CA ARG A 8 6.93 4.70 3.99
C ARG A 8 8.40 4.74 3.60
N ASN A 9 8.80 3.97 2.59
CA ASN A 9 10.20 3.91 2.16
C ASN A 9 10.71 5.26 1.64
N ARG A 10 9.82 6.14 1.15
CA ARG A 10 10.19 7.52 0.82
C ARG A 10 10.31 8.40 2.05
N LEU A 11 9.41 8.29 3.02
CA LEU A 11 9.51 8.98 4.30
C LEU A 11 10.78 8.61 5.08
N LEU A 12 11.17 7.33 5.05
CA LEU A 12 12.40 6.84 5.68
C LEU A 12 13.67 7.07 4.83
N SER A 13 13.55 7.72 3.67
CA SER A 13 14.70 7.98 2.80
C SER A 13 15.44 9.22 3.26
N LYS A 14 16.76 9.13 3.45
CA LYS A 14 17.63 10.30 3.70
C LYS A 14 17.63 11.35 2.58
N VAL A 15 17.14 10.98 1.39
CA VAL A 15 17.20 11.82 0.18
C VAL A 15 15.87 12.52 -0.10
N ALA A 16 14.76 12.01 0.43
CA ALA A 16 13.45 12.59 0.18
C ALA A 16 12.96 13.33 1.43
N SER A 17 12.39 14.51 1.21
CA SER A 17 11.64 15.23 2.24
C SER A 17 10.27 15.59 1.71
N LEU A 18 9.27 15.56 2.59
CA LEU A 18 7.92 16.01 2.29
C LEU A 18 7.83 17.49 2.65
N LYS A 19 7.77 18.35 1.65
CA LYS A 19 7.52 19.78 1.85
C LYS A 19 6.02 20.08 1.80
N LEU A 20 5.54 20.86 2.76
CA LEU A 20 4.17 21.35 2.90
C LEU A 20 4.21 22.82 3.35
N GLY A 21 4.09 23.76 2.41
CA GLY A 21 4.26 25.18 2.72
C GLY A 21 5.70 25.49 3.17
N SER A 22 5.83 26.16 4.31
CA SER A 22 7.11 26.42 4.99
C SER A 22 7.64 25.21 5.78
N TYR A 23 6.84 24.15 5.93
CA TYR A 23 7.22 22.99 6.72
C TYR A 23 7.89 21.92 5.85
N SER A 24 8.86 21.22 6.43
CA SER A 24 9.55 20.08 5.83
C SER A 24 9.51 18.92 6.81
N ILE A 25 9.03 17.76 6.36
CA ILE A 25 8.99 16.53 7.14
C ILE A 25 10.03 15.57 6.54
N ASP A 26 10.88 15.05 7.40
CA ASP A 26 11.90 14.05 7.07
C ASP A 26 11.97 12.98 8.17
N ILE A 27 12.92 12.04 8.02
CA ILE A 27 13.11 10.95 8.98
C ILE A 27 13.54 11.45 10.38
N GLN A 28 14.19 12.60 10.50
CA GLN A 28 14.67 13.10 11.78
C GLN A 28 13.49 13.40 12.71
N HIS A 29 12.41 13.96 12.17
CA HIS A 29 11.17 14.17 12.92
C HIS A 29 10.61 12.89 13.54
N LEU A 30 10.77 11.73 12.87
CA LEU A 30 10.36 10.43 13.43
C LEU A 30 11.31 9.95 14.52
N PHE A 31 12.61 10.20 14.40
CA PHE A 31 13.57 9.93 15.46
C PHE A 31 13.26 10.80 16.68
N ASP A 32 13.08 12.10 16.49
CA ASP A 32 12.75 13.05 17.55
C ASP A 32 11.46 12.65 18.25
N LEU A 33 10.43 12.21 17.52
CA LEU A 33 9.19 11.68 18.11
C LEU A 33 9.46 10.48 19.04
N ILE A 34 10.28 9.52 18.60
CA ILE A 34 10.64 8.33 19.39
C ILE A 34 11.49 8.68 20.63
N HIS A 35 12.32 9.72 20.53
CA HIS A 35 13.26 10.10 21.58
C HIS A 35 12.66 11.07 22.60
N LEU A 36 11.73 11.94 22.18
CA LEU A 36 11.24 13.06 22.99
C LEU A 36 9.82 12.84 23.53
N LYS A 37 9.01 11.96 22.93
CA LYS A 37 7.63 11.69 23.37
C LYS A 37 7.51 10.32 24.04
N ASN A 38 6.47 10.17 24.87
CA ASN A 38 6.21 8.91 25.55
C ASN A 38 5.77 7.86 24.52
N LYS A 39 6.37 6.66 24.61
CA LYS A 39 6.04 5.51 23.75
C LYS A 39 4.55 5.18 23.73
N LEU A 40 3.84 5.40 24.85
CA LEU A 40 2.39 5.16 24.93
C LEU A 40 1.58 6.06 23.99
N ASP A 41 2.07 7.27 23.71
CA ASP A 41 1.35 8.24 22.88
C ASP A 41 1.50 7.94 21.38
N HIS A 42 2.69 7.51 20.96
CA HIS A 42 3.01 7.34 19.54
C HIS A 42 3.16 5.87 19.09
N ASN A 43 3.34 4.92 20.00
CA ASN A 43 3.44 3.47 19.75
C ASN A 43 4.50 3.05 18.69
N LEU A 44 5.51 3.89 18.47
CA LEU A 44 6.63 3.61 17.54
C LEU A 44 7.82 3.04 18.30
N ILE A 45 8.50 2.08 17.68
CA ILE A 45 9.80 1.58 18.14
C ILE A 45 10.87 1.77 17.06
N ARG A 46 12.16 1.75 17.44
CA ARG A 46 13.27 1.97 16.49
C ARG A 46 13.27 1.01 15.30
N SER A 47 12.81 -0.23 15.49
CA SER A 47 12.70 -1.20 14.39
C SER A 47 11.64 -0.79 13.35
N ASP A 48 10.64 0.01 13.73
CA ASP A 48 9.59 0.44 12.82
C ASP A 48 10.09 1.41 11.75
N ILE A 49 11.06 2.25 12.10
CA ILE A 49 11.68 3.23 11.21
C ILE A 49 12.97 2.71 10.53
N ASN A 50 13.27 1.41 10.66
CA ASN A 50 14.46 0.83 10.04
C ASN A 50 14.31 0.76 8.49
N PRO A 51 15.13 1.49 7.72
CA PRO A 51 15.03 1.53 6.26
C PRO A 51 15.51 0.23 5.58
N LYS A 52 16.22 -0.65 6.29
CA LYS A 52 16.63 -1.97 5.76
C LYS A 52 15.42 -2.87 5.53
N ASN A 53 14.38 -2.74 6.35
CA ASN A 53 13.18 -3.56 6.25
C ASN A 53 12.13 -2.92 5.33
N ARG A 54 12.36 -2.99 4.03
CA ARG A 54 11.54 -2.31 2.99
C ARG A 54 10.13 -2.89 2.79
N GLN A 55 9.90 -4.11 3.26
CA GLN A 55 8.65 -4.86 3.06
C GLN A 55 7.76 -4.93 4.31
N HIS A 56 8.20 -4.37 5.44
CA HIS A 56 7.44 -4.43 6.68
C HIS A 56 6.20 -3.52 6.65
N PHE A 57 5.07 -4.12 6.29
CA PHE A 57 3.80 -3.42 6.19
C PHE A 57 3.26 -2.98 7.56
N ALA A 58 3.49 -3.75 8.64
CA ALA A 58 3.02 -3.39 9.97
C ALA A 58 3.58 -2.03 10.45
N SER A 59 4.87 -1.76 10.19
CA SER A 59 5.42 -0.43 10.48
C SER A 59 4.86 0.68 9.60
N CYS A 60 4.39 0.36 8.38
CA CYS A 60 3.67 1.35 7.58
C CYS A 60 2.46 1.82 8.36
N VAL A 61 1.61 0.90 8.83
CA VAL A 61 0.39 1.23 9.59
C VAL A 61 0.69 2.06 10.84
N LYS A 62 1.76 1.75 11.57
CA LYS A 62 2.15 2.51 12.78
C LYS A 62 2.68 3.91 12.49
N ILE A 63 3.54 4.05 11.47
CA ILE A 63 4.10 5.35 11.06
C ILE A 63 3.02 6.23 10.40
N SER A 64 1.99 5.58 9.87
CA SER A 64 0.89 6.22 9.16
C SER A 64 -0.04 6.89 10.16
N SER A 65 0.06 8.22 10.28
CA SER A 65 -1.00 9.06 10.85
C SER A 65 -2.31 8.91 10.06
N ASP A 66 -3.37 9.54 10.53
CA ASP A 66 -4.69 9.55 9.89
C ASP A 66 -4.63 9.85 8.39
N MET A 67 -3.68 10.69 7.93
CA MET A 67 -3.49 11.00 6.51
C MET A 67 -3.08 9.78 5.68
N LEU A 68 -2.15 8.96 6.18
CA LEU A 68 -1.75 7.74 5.48
C LEU A 68 -2.80 6.63 5.65
N ARG A 69 -3.56 6.63 6.76
CA ARG A 69 -4.76 5.78 6.88
C ARG A 69 -5.77 6.10 5.77
N LEU A 70 -6.01 7.38 5.44
CA LEU A 70 -6.85 7.75 4.30
C LEU A 70 -6.35 7.19 2.95
N ILE A 71 -5.04 6.95 2.79
CA ILE A 71 -4.46 6.30 1.61
C ILE A 71 -4.60 4.77 1.65
N ILE A 72 -4.53 4.19 2.84
CA ILE A 72 -4.36 2.76 3.07
C ILE A 72 -5.70 2.05 3.30
N SER A 73 -6.56 2.61 4.15
CA SER A 73 -7.86 2.05 4.54
C SER A 73 -8.76 1.74 3.35
N PRO A 74 -8.94 2.62 2.34
CA PRO A 74 -9.78 2.31 1.17
C PRO A 74 -9.28 1.08 0.39
N LEU A 75 -7.96 0.87 0.43
CA LEU A 75 -7.27 -0.16 -0.34
C LEU A 75 -7.07 -1.45 0.46
N ILE A 76 -7.42 -1.52 1.75
CA ILE A 76 -7.07 -2.66 2.62
C ILE A 76 -8.24 -3.15 3.47
N GLU A 77 -9.13 -2.30 3.94
CA GLU A 77 -10.10 -2.67 4.98
C GLU A 77 -11.41 -3.26 4.47
N LYS A 78 -11.53 -4.60 4.60
CA LYS A 78 -12.77 -5.40 4.73
C LYS A 78 -14.06 -4.58 4.69
N SER A 79 -14.26 -3.96 5.84
CA SER A 79 -15.52 -3.41 6.33
C SER A 79 -15.84 -2.02 5.82
N THR A 80 -14.92 -1.31 5.15
CA THR A 80 -15.19 0.05 4.69
C THR A 80 -16.29 0.04 3.63
N PRO A 81 -17.41 0.78 3.83
CA PRO A 81 -18.45 0.94 2.84
C PRO A 81 -17.91 1.48 1.51
N THR A 82 -18.56 1.13 0.41
CA THR A 82 -18.12 1.52 -0.94
C THR A 82 -18.08 3.03 -1.13
N GLU A 83 -19.05 3.76 -0.57
CA GLU A 83 -19.12 5.21 -0.63
C GLU A 83 -17.94 5.86 0.11
N GLU A 84 -17.71 5.46 1.37
CA GLU A 84 -16.60 5.97 2.17
C GLU A 84 -15.25 5.67 1.51
N ARG A 85 -15.09 4.46 0.96
CA ARG A 85 -13.90 4.05 0.21
C ARG A 85 -13.66 4.98 -0.98
N LEU A 86 -14.69 5.28 -1.76
CA LEU A 86 -14.60 6.17 -2.90
C LEU A 86 -14.23 7.60 -2.47
N TYR A 87 -14.90 8.12 -1.44
CA TYR A 87 -14.62 9.44 -0.86
C TYR A 87 -13.14 9.57 -0.44
N GLN A 88 -12.65 8.61 0.35
CA GLN A 88 -11.26 8.61 0.82
C GLN A 88 -10.25 8.52 -0.35
N MET A 89 -10.50 7.68 -1.36
CA MET A 89 -9.64 7.59 -2.56
C MET A 89 -9.57 8.92 -3.32
N TRP A 90 -10.71 9.59 -3.51
CA TRP A 90 -10.77 10.91 -4.15
C TRP A 90 -10.08 11.98 -3.33
N THR A 91 -10.28 12.02 -2.01
CA THR A 91 -9.59 12.94 -1.10
C THR A 91 -8.08 12.82 -1.23
N VAL A 92 -7.56 11.60 -1.30
CA VAL A 92 -6.13 11.34 -1.51
C VAL A 92 -5.66 11.81 -2.89
N LEU A 93 -6.43 11.54 -3.94
CA LEU A 93 -6.11 11.99 -5.31
C LEU A 93 -6.08 13.52 -5.41
N PHE A 94 -7.09 14.21 -4.88
CA PHE A 94 -7.19 15.66 -4.89
C PHE A 94 -6.08 16.31 -4.07
N THR A 95 -5.80 15.80 -2.86
CA THR A 95 -4.68 16.27 -2.04
C THR A 95 -3.35 16.09 -2.76
N SER A 96 -3.15 14.96 -3.44
CA SER A 96 -1.95 14.70 -4.25
C SER A 96 -1.82 15.65 -5.45
N ARG A 97 -2.94 16.02 -6.09
CA ARG A 97 -2.99 17.00 -7.18
C ARG A 97 -2.65 18.41 -6.68
N LEU A 98 -3.25 18.83 -5.57
CA LEU A 98 -3.01 20.13 -4.96
C LEU A 98 -1.53 20.26 -4.55
N TRP A 99 -1.00 19.25 -3.88
CA TRP A 99 0.42 19.20 -3.51
C TRP A 99 1.34 19.33 -4.73
N ARG A 100 1.04 18.60 -5.81
CA ARG A 100 1.85 18.65 -7.04
C ARG A 100 1.76 20.01 -7.74
N ALA A 101 0.58 20.63 -7.78
CA ALA A 101 0.38 21.97 -8.31
C ALA A 101 1.18 23.00 -7.52
N TRP A 102 1.14 22.91 -6.19
CA TRP A 102 1.94 23.75 -5.28
C TRP A 102 3.44 23.60 -5.52
N ILE A 103 3.96 22.36 -5.63
CA ILE A 103 5.38 22.12 -5.96
C ILE A 103 5.76 22.74 -7.31
N LYS A 104 4.87 22.69 -8.31
CA LYS A 104 5.11 23.31 -9.62
C LYS A 104 5.18 24.84 -9.51
N HIS A 105 4.25 25.44 -8.77
CA HIS A 105 4.22 26.88 -8.53
C HIS A 105 5.49 27.37 -7.82
N MET A 106 5.93 26.65 -6.79
CA MET A 106 7.17 26.98 -6.06
C MET A 106 8.43 26.93 -6.94
N LYS A 107 8.48 26.00 -7.91
CA LYS A 107 9.59 25.94 -8.87
C LYS A 107 9.62 27.15 -9.79
N LEU A 108 8.48 27.54 -10.33
CA LEU A 108 8.35 28.71 -11.20
C LEU A 108 8.71 30.00 -10.47
N SER A 109 8.25 30.15 -9.22
CA SER A 109 8.58 31.33 -8.40
C SER A 109 10.08 31.46 -8.14
N ASN A 110 10.78 30.35 -7.91
CA ASN A 110 12.21 30.35 -7.62
C ASN A 110 13.08 30.53 -8.89
N GLU A 111 12.60 30.09 -10.05
CA GLU A 111 13.31 30.28 -11.33
C GLU A 111 13.37 31.77 -11.74
N ASN A 112 12.43 32.59 -11.27
CA ASN A 112 12.40 34.03 -11.52
C ASN A 112 13.38 34.86 -10.64
N THR A 113 14.08 34.24 -9.68
CA THR A 113 14.94 34.94 -8.68
C THR A 113 16.45 34.65 -8.79
N SER A 114 16.94 34.21 -9.96
CA SER A 114 18.37 34.06 -10.36
C SER A 114 19.18 32.80 -9.96
N ASP A 115 20.10 32.47 -10.87
CA ASP A 115 21.22 31.50 -10.92
C ASP A 115 20.98 29.99 -10.81
N ASN A 116 20.84 29.38 -11.99
CA ASN A 116 20.65 27.96 -12.24
C ASN A 116 21.92 27.30 -12.82
N SER A 117 22.43 26.26 -12.16
CA SER A 117 23.00 25.11 -12.89
C SER A 117 23.03 23.79 -12.11
N LEU A 118 23.00 23.79 -10.76
CA LEU A 118 23.07 22.56 -9.96
C LEU A 118 21.77 22.14 -9.22
N SER A 119 20.80 23.04 -9.03
CA SER A 119 19.63 22.78 -8.16
C SER A 119 18.50 21.95 -8.83
N SER A 120 18.34 22.03 -10.15
CA SER A 120 17.20 21.44 -10.86
C SER A 120 17.24 19.91 -10.93
N LYS A 121 18.44 19.31 -11.00
CA LYS A 121 18.63 17.84 -10.96
C LYS A 121 18.42 17.26 -9.55
N GLN A 122 18.78 18.00 -8.49
CA GLN A 122 18.55 17.61 -7.10
C GLN A 122 17.04 17.59 -6.77
N SER A 123 16.30 18.60 -7.25
CA SER A 123 14.85 18.77 -6.99
C SER A 123 13.98 17.65 -7.59
N LYS A 124 14.35 17.10 -8.76
CA LYS A 124 13.59 15.98 -9.38
C LYS A 124 13.77 14.64 -8.64
N ARG A 125 14.90 14.42 -7.95
CA ARG A 125 15.17 13.19 -7.18
C ARG A 125 14.51 13.19 -5.79
N ASN A 126 14.24 14.38 -5.24
CA ASN A 126 13.79 14.58 -3.86
C ASN A 126 12.26 14.66 -3.69
N SER A 127 11.46 14.48 -4.74
CA SER A 127 10.00 14.48 -4.61
C SER A 127 9.52 13.31 -3.74
N PHE A 128 8.76 13.64 -2.69
CA PHE A 128 8.20 12.66 -1.76
C PHE A 128 7.30 11.64 -2.48
N ILE A 129 6.26 12.12 -3.17
CA ILE A 129 5.42 11.30 -4.05
C ILE A 129 6.09 11.20 -5.43
N ARG A 130 6.52 9.99 -5.81
CA ARG A 130 7.04 9.73 -7.16
C ARG A 130 5.91 9.77 -8.19
N ILE A 131 6.25 10.13 -9.43
CA ILE A 131 5.28 10.19 -10.54
C ILE A 131 4.51 8.88 -10.73
N GLN A 132 5.18 7.73 -10.60
CA GLN A 132 4.55 6.41 -10.69
C GLN A 132 3.52 6.18 -9.56
N THR A 133 3.82 6.67 -8.36
CA THR A 133 2.94 6.59 -7.19
C THR A 133 1.69 7.44 -7.40
N TYR A 134 1.88 8.65 -7.91
CA TYR A 134 0.79 9.55 -8.30
C TYR A 134 -0.13 8.92 -9.36
N TRP A 135 0.43 8.38 -10.45
CA TRP A 135 -0.37 7.74 -11.50
C TRP A 135 -1.12 6.51 -10.98
N TYR A 136 -0.50 5.72 -10.10
CA TYR A 136 -1.16 4.57 -9.49
C TYR A 136 -2.36 4.98 -8.64
N ILE A 137 -2.24 6.04 -7.82
CA ILE A 137 -3.37 6.59 -7.04
C ILE A 137 -4.50 7.01 -7.99
N GLY A 138 -4.17 7.76 -9.04
CA GLY A 138 -5.15 8.20 -10.05
C GLY A 138 -5.86 7.05 -10.74
N ALA A 139 -5.09 6.08 -11.26
CA ALA A 139 -5.63 4.92 -11.96
C ALA A 139 -6.60 4.13 -11.08
N ASN A 140 -6.21 3.77 -9.84
CA ASN A 140 -7.11 3.03 -8.95
C ASN A 140 -8.40 3.81 -8.64
N THR A 141 -8.29 5.11 -8.37
CA THR A 141 -9.46 5.95 -8.03
C THR A 141 -10.44 6.03 -9.20
N HIS A 142 -9.93 6.27 -10.42
CA HIS A 142 -10.75 6.31 -11.61
C HIS A 142 -11.35 4.95 -11.96
N THR A 143 -10.57 3.86 -11.86
CA THR A 143 -11.08 2.50 -12.09
C THR A 143 -12.18 2.13 -11.10
N SER A 144 -12.02 2.45 -9.82
CA SER A 144 -13.06 2.19 -8.81
C SER A 144 -14.36 2.94 -9.12
N LEU A 145 -14.29 4.23 -9.47
CA LEU A 145 -15.46 4.98 -9.92
C LEU A 145 -16.09 4.35 -11.16
N TYR A 146 -15.27 3.98 -12.15
CA TYR A 146 -15.76 3.40 -13.39
C TYR A 146 -16.49 2.06 -13.18
N ILE A 147 -15.97 1.19 -12.31
CA ILE A 147 -16.65 -0.06 -11.93
C ILE A 147 -18.02 0.24 -11.31
N ILE A 148 -18.09 1.20 -10.38
CA ILE A 148 -19.35 1.61 -9.75
C ILE A 148 -20.34 2.10 -10.81
N LEU A 149 -19.91 2.95 -11.74
CA LEU A 149 -20.75 3.44 -12.83
C LEU A 149 -21.24 2.30 -13.74
N LEU A 150 -20.41 1.31 -14.04
CA LEU A 150 -20.82 0.15 -14.83
C LEU A 150 -21.89 -0.69 -14.11
N ILE A 151 -21.80 -0.82 -12.79
CA ILE A 151 -22.79 -1.54 -11.98
C ILE A 151 -24.10 -0.76 -11.93
N ILE A 152 -24.07 0.55 -11.70
CA ILE A 152 -25.27 1.41 -11.74
C ILE A 152 -25.97 1.31 -13.10
N ASN A 153 -25.19 1.21 -14.18
CA ASN A 153 -25.70 1.02 -15.54
C ASN A 153 -26.06 -0.44 -15.88
N ASN A 154 -26.09 -1.35 -14.89
CA ASN A 154 -26.38 -2.78 -15.05
C ASN A 154 -25.50 -3.52 -16.07
N LYS A 155 -24.27 -3.02 -16.33
CA LYS A 155 -23.29 -3.67 -17.21
C LYS A 155 -22.39 -4.66 -16.50
N LEU A 156 -22.34 -4.61 -15.17
CA LEU A 156 -21.58 -5.52 -14.31
C LEU A 156 -22.43 -5.96 -13.12
N PRO A 157 -22.23 -7.19 -12.60
CA PRO A 157 -22.89 -7.65 -11.39
C PRO A 157 -22.42 -6.89 -10.16
N ILE A 158 -23.27 -6.82 -9.12
CA ILE A 158 -22.95 -6.15 -7.85
C ILE A 158 -21.66 -6.71 -7.21
N ASP A 159 -21.37 -7.99 -7.40
CA ASP A 159 -20.15 -8.64 -6.88
C ASP A 159 -18.85 -8.03 -7.42
N ALA A 160 -18.90 -7.33 -8.56
CA ALA A 160 -17.74 -6.63 -9.13
C ALA A 160 -17.28 -5.44 -8.25
N ILE A 161 -18.11 -4.94 -7.33
CA ILE A 161 -17.69 -3.97 -6.29
C ILE A 161 -16.66 -4.55 -5.32
N ASN A 162 -16.52 -5.88 -5.26
CA ASN A 162 -15.57 -6.54 -4.38
C ASN A 162 -14.12 -6.27 -4.80
N THR A 163 -13.61 -5.09 -4.46
CA THR A 163 -12.25 -4.64 -4.79
C THR A 163 -11.15 -5.47 -4.12
N TYR A 164 -11.49 -6.38 -3.21
CA TYR A 164 -10.55 -7.34 -2.63
C TYR A 164 -10.06 -8.36 -3.64
N ALA A 165 -10.90 -8.76 -4.58
CA ALA A 165 -10.54 -9.72 -5.62
C ALA A 165 -9.39 -9.20 -6.50
N PHE A 166 -9.27 -7.88 -6.66
CA PHE A 166 -8.25 -7.24 -7.50
C PHE A 166 -6.94 -6.94 -6.75
N LYS A 167 -6.77 -7.40 -5.51
CA LYS A 167 -5.55 -7.14 -4.73
C LYS A 167 -4.46 -8.16 -5.07
N PRO A 168 -3.20 -7.72 -5.29
CA PRO A 168 -2.08 -8.62 -5.56
C PRO A 168 -1.74 -9.53 -4.37
N GLN A 169 -2.34 -9.29 -3.19
CA GLN A 169 -2.12 -10.09 -1.98
C GLN A 169 -2.50 -11.56 -2.15
N ALA A 170 -3.53 -11.86 -2.96
CA ALA A 170 -3.92 -13.23 -3.27
C ALA A 170 -2.78 -13.98 -3.99
N CYS A 171 -2.17 -13.34 -4.99
CA CYS A 171 -1.02 -13.88 -5.69
C CYS A 171 0.19 -14.07 -4.76
N GLU A 172 0.50 -13.07 -3.93
CA GLU A 172 1.60 -13.17 -2.95
C GLU A 172 1.40 -14.34 -1.97
N ASN A 173 0.15 -14.58 -1.55
CA ASN A 173 -0.19 -15.70 -0.69
C ASN A 173 0.05 -17.04 -1.39
N ILE A 174 -0.31 -17.19 -2.67
CA ILE A 174 -0.02 -18.39 -3.46
C ILE A 174 1.49 -18.64 -3.51
N PHE A 175 2.30 -17.61 -3.83
CA PHE A 175 3.76 -17.75 -3.82
C PHE A 175 4.32 -18.13 -2.45
N ARG A 176 3.74 -17.60 -1.37
CA ARG A 176 4.15 -17.93 0.00
C ARG A 176 3.82 -19.39 0.33
N THR A 177 2.62 -19.85 0.00
CA THR A 177 2.20 -21.24 0.23
C THR A 177 3.03 -22.22 -0.63
N ALA A 178 3.27 -21.89 -1.90
CA ALA A 178 4.14 -22.69 -2.76
C ALA A 178 5.59 -22.78 -2.23
N ARG A 179 6.07 -21.72 -1.57
CA ARG A 179 7.38 -21.74 -0.87
C ARG A 179 7.36 -22.59 0.39
N SER A 180 6.25 -22.64 1.14
CA SER A 180 6.14 -23.46 2.34
C SER A 180 5.92 -24.95 2.05
N LEU A 181 5.50 -25.31 0.83
CA LEU A 181 5.35 -26.71 0.40
C LEU A 181 6.68 -27.42 0.08
N SER A 182 7.83 -26.83 0.42
CA SER A 182 9.10 -27.53 0.28
C SER A 182 9.19 -28.69 1.29
N GLY A 183 9.68 -29.86 0.85
CA GLY A 183 9.72 -31.07 1.68
C GLY A 183 10.58 -30.92 2.94
N ALA A 184 10.34 -31.77 3.94
CA ALA A 184 10.92 -31.68 5.29
C ALA A 184 12.46 -31.54 5.35
N TYR A 185 13.17 -31.95 4.30
CA TYR A 185 14.63 -31.94 4.21
C TYR A 185 15.19 -30.98 3.15
N LEU A 186 14.34 -30.24 2.43
CA LEU A 186 14.75 -29.29 1.39
C LEU A 186 14.20 -27.91 1.72
N SER A 187 15.01 -27.08 2.37
CA SER A 187 14.69 -25.66 2.60
C SER A 187 14.92 -24.80 1.34
N SER A 188 14.67 -25.33 0.14
CA SER A 188 14.82 -24.56 -1.09
C SER A 188 13.69 -23.54 -1.19
N ILE A 189 14.03 -22.29 -0.85
CA ILE A 189 13.14 -21.12 -0.98
C ILE A 189 12.95 -20.76 -2.47
N ASN A 190 13.95 -21.07 -3.30
CA ASN A 190 13.95 -20.81 -4.73
C ASN A 190 13.54 -22.07 -5.49
N PHE A 191 12.71 -21.90 -6.51
CA PHE A 191 12.25 -22.99 -7.37
C PHE A 191 12.14 -22.54 -8.83
N SER A 192 12.28 -23.48 -9.76
CA SER A 192 12.06 -23.23 -11.19
C SER A 192 10.57 -22.98 -11.48
N VAL A 193 10.24 -22.44 -12.66
CA VAL A 193 8.84 -22.29 -13.10
C VAL A 193 8.11 -23.64 -13.12
N LYS A 194 8.76 -24.71 -13.62
CA LYS A 194 8.19 -26.06 -13.63
C LYS A 194 7.86 -26.53 -12.20
N SER A 195 8.76 -26.30 -11.26
CA SER A 195 8.57 -26.61 -9.85
C SER A 195 7.45 -25.78 -9.22
N PHE A 196 7.32 -24.49 -9.59
CA PHE A 196 6.24 -23.63 -9.13
C PHE A 196 4.87 -24.13 -9.60
N LEU A 197 4.74 -24.49 -10.87
CA LEU A 197 3.48 -24.97 -11.44
C LEU A 197 3.00 -26.22 -10.73
N LYS A 198 3.88 -27.21 -10.54
CA LYS A 198 3.58 -28.42 -9.78
C LYS A 198 3.10 -28.10 -8.36
N ARG A 199 3.81 -27.23 -7.65
CA ARG A 199 3.41 -26.83 -6.29
C ARG A 199 2.11 -26.04 -6.27
N SER A 200 1.80 -25.29 -7.33
CA SER A 200 0.55 -24.53 -7.43
C SER A 200 -0.66 -25.44 -7.60
N GLU A 201 -0.50 -26.55 -8.33
CA GLU A 201 -1.50 -27.62 -8.39
C GLU A 201 -1.73 -28.25 -7.01
N GLU A 202 -0.65 -28.55 -6.29
CA GLU A 202 -0.74 -29.06 -4.91
C GLU A 202 -1.46 -28.07 -3.97
N VAL A 203 -1.15 -26.76 -4.07
CA VAL A 203 -1.87 -25.71 -3.32
C VAL A 203 -3.37 -25.71 -3.67
N SER A 204 -3.71 -25.86 -4.95
CA SER A 204 -5.11 -25.89 -5.41
C SER A 204 -5.87 -27.06 -4.78
N ILE A 205 -5.28 -28.25 -4.79
CA ILE A 205 -5.86 -29.45 -4.17
C ILE A 205 -6.04 -29.24 -2.66
N VAL A 206 -5.04 -28.69 -1.97
CA VAL A 206 -5.12 -28.40 -0.53
C VAL A 206 -6.25 -27.42 -0.22
N ASN A 207 -6.41 -26.36 -1.03
CA ASN A 207 -7.50 -25.41 -0.85
C ASN A 207 -8.86 -26.08 -1.07
N LEU A 208 -8.99 -26.92 -2.10
CA LEU A 208 -10.22 -27.67 -2.38
C LEU A 208 -10.60 -28.63 -1.24
N ILE A 209 -9.62 -29.26 -0.60
CA ILE A 209 -9.83 -30.10 0.59
C ILE A 209 -10.28 -29.25 1.79
N LYS A 210 -9.64 -28.09 2.01
CA LYS A 210 -10.02 -27.16 3.10
C LYS A 210 -11.46 -26.69 2.95
N ASP A 211 -11.85 -26.29 1.75
CA ASP A 211 -13.21 -25.81 1.47
C ASP A 211 -14.24 -26.92 1.71
N ARG A 212 -13.93 -28.17 1.33
CA ARG A 212 -14.78 -29.34 1.65
C ARG A 212 -14.85 -29.61 3.15
N GLY A 213 -13.74 -29.52 3.88
CA GLY A 213 -13.70 -29.73 5.33
C GLY A 213 -14.53 -28.70 6.11
N ILE A 214 -14.55 -27.44 5.65
CA ILE A 214 -15.37 -26.37 6.23
C ILE A 214 -16.86 -26.66 6.01
N HIS A 215 -17.24 -27.16 4.83
CA HIS A 215 -18.63 -27.55 4.58
C HIS A 215 -19.06 -28.77 5.40
N VAL A 216 -18.19 -29.76 5.64
CA VAL A 216 -18.52 -30.93 6.48
C VAL A 216 -18.62 -30.55 7.97
N GLY A 217 -17.79 -29.63 8.47
CA GLY A 217 -17.86 -29.16 9.85
C GLY A 217 -19.09 -28.28 10.18
N ALA A 218 -19.69 -27.64 9.17
CA ALA A 218 -20.92 -26.87 9.36
C ALA A 218 -22.18 -27.75 9.59
N TYR A 219 -22.13 -29.04 9.23
CA TYR A 219 -23.23 -29.99 9.47
C TYR A 219 -23.19 -30.69 10.84
N GLN A 220 -22.24 -30.35 11.73
CA GLN A 220 -22.12 -31.00 13.06
C GLN A 220 -22.61 -30.16 14.26
N PHE A 221 -23.25 -29.00 14.05
CA PHE A 221 -23.86 -28.20 15.13
C PHE A 221 -25.37 -27.97 14.96
N GLN A 222 -26.09 -29.01 14.55
CA GLN A 222 -27.54 -29.11 14.72
C GLN A 222 -27.95 -30.55 15.08
N VAL A 223 -27.44 -31.07 16.20
CA VAL A 223 -28.08 -32.21 16.86
C VAL A 223 -27.97 -32.03 18.37
N LEU A 224 -29.16 -31.88 18.98
CA LEU A 224 -29.53 -31.84 20.40
C LEU A 224 -29.26 -30.55 21.18
#